data_AF-A0A1G3BX57-F1
#
_entry.id   AF-A0A1G3BX57-F1
#
_cell.length_a   1.000
_cell.length_b   1.000
_cell.length_c   1.000
_cell.angle_alpha   90.00
_cell.angle_beta   90.00
_cell.angle_gamma   90.00
#
_symmetry.space_group_name_H-M   'P 1'
#
loop_
_entity.id
_entity.type
_entity.pdbx_description
1 polymer ?
#
loop_
_entity_poly.entity_id
_entity_poly.type
_entity_poly.pdbx_seq_one_letter_code
_entity_poly.pdbx_strand_id
1 'polypeptide(L)'
;MRSFTFDRLGEVALLCNIHPDMEGYILVLQNPYFAVPDKDGKYQIKGLPPGVYNIKMWYKRAVSPAKRITVENGKETVADFR
;
A
#
# COMPACT_ATOMS: atom_id res chain seq x y z
N MET A 1 0.55 -12.18 26.48
CA MET A 1 0.56 -11.41 25.22
C MET A 1 -0.88 -11.02 24.91
N ARG A 2 -1.19 -9.73 24.71
CA ARG A 2 -2.55 -9.27 24.39
C ARG A 2 -2.68 -9.12 22.88
N SER A 3 -3.69 -9.73 22.29
CA SER A 3 -4.03 -9.56 20.87
C SER A 3 -4.81 -8.26 20.66
N PHE A 4 -4.66 -7.70 19.46
CA PHE A 4 -5.43 -6.55 19.00
C PHE A 4 -5.83 -6.79 17.55
N THR A 5 -7.08 -6.52 17.21
CA THR A 5 -7.61 -6.62 15.85
C THR A 5 -7.84 -5.23 15.31
N PHE A 6 -7.33 -4.96 14.11
CA PHE A 6 -7.60 -3.73 13.38
C PHE A 6 -8.89 -3.90 12.57
N ASP A 7 -9.94 -3.17 12.96
CA ASP A 7 -11.29 -3.22 12.37
C ASP A 7 -11.61 -1.99 11.50
N ARG A 8 -10.71 -1.01 11.46
CA ARG A 8 -10.84 0.21 10.64
C ARG A 8 -9.76 0.26 9.57
N LEU A 9 -10.19 0.56 8.35
CA LEU A 9 -9.31 0.79 7.21
C LEU A 9 -8.46 2.04 7.42
N GLY A 10 -7.25 2.02 6.89
CA GLY A 10 -6.35 3.17 6.89
C GLY A 10 -4.99 2.90 7.54
N GLU A 11 -4.28 3.98 7.79
CA GLU A 11 -2.98 3.97 8.45
C GLU A 11 -3.15 3.95 9.97
N VAL A 12 -2.37 3.11 10.64
CA VAL A 12 -2.19 3.14 12.09
C VAL A 12 -0.73 3.40 12.38
N ALA A 13 -0.44 4.54 13.00
CA ALA A 13 0.89 4.91 13.45
C ALA A 13 1.17 4.31 14.84
N LEU A 14 2.30 3.61 14.96
CA LEU A 14 2.85 3.09 16.19
C LEU A 14 4.10 3.91 16.54
N LEU A 15 3.93 4.89 17.42
CA LEU A 15 4.97 5.86 17.76
C LEU A 15 5.47 5.62 19.18
N CYS A 16 6.77 5.85 19.39
CA CYS A 16 7.34 5.90 20.73
C CYS A 16 7.18 7.29 21.35
N ASN A 17 6.88 7.33 22.64
CA ASN A 17 6.76 8.59 23.39
C ASN A 17 8.12 9.22 23.75
N ILE A 18 9.20 8.44 23.74
CA ILE A 18 10.54 8.87 24.20
C ILE A 18 11.52 9.03 23.03
N HIS A 19 11.40 8.18 22.01
CA HIS A 19 12.28 8.18 20.84
C HIS A 19 11.51 8.64 19.60
N PRO A 20 11.63 9.90 19.16
CA PRO A 20 10.90 10.41 18.00
C PRO A 20 11.16 9.65 16.70
N ASP A 21 12.34 9.03 16.58
CA ASP A 21 12.74 8.24 15.41
C ASP A 21 12.21 6.80 15.44
N MET A 22 11.66 6.35 16.57
CA MET A 22 11.08 5.02 16.70
C MET A 22 9.61 5.07 16.26
N GLU A 23 9.41 4.78 14.98
CA GLU A 23 8.11 4.76 14.34
C GLU A 23 7.87 3.43 13.60
N GLY A 24 6.64 2.95 13.69
CA GLY A 24 6.11 1.85 12.89
C GLY A 24 4.75 2.23 12.32
N TYR A 25 4.40 1.68 11.17
CA TYR A 25 3.14 1.96 10.50
C TYR A 25 2.49 0.66 10.07
N ILE A 26 1.18 0.56 10.27
CA ILE A 26 0.36 -0.56 9.83
C ILE A 26 -0.66 -0.02 8.83
N LEU A 27 -0.70 -0.61 7.64
CA LEU A 27 -1.70 -0.30 6.62
C LEU A 27 -2.79 -1.37 6.65
N VAL A 28 -3.99 -0.96 7.05
CA VAL A 28 -5.18 -1.82 7.06
C VAL A 28 -5.92 -1.61 5.75
N LEU A 29 -5.84 -2.61 4.87
CA LEU A 29 -6.38 -2.55 3.51
C LEU A 29 -7.67 -3.35 3.38
N GLN A 30 -8.57 -2.90 2.50
CA GLN A 30 -9.82 -3.59 2.19
C GLN A 30 -9.66 -4.87 1.36
N ASN A 31 -8.44 -5.15 0.90
CA ASN A 31 -8.10 -6.24 -0.01
C ASN A 31 -6.65 -6.70 0.22
N PRO A 32 -6.27 -7.90 -0.26
CA PRO A 32 -4.94 -8.47 -0.02
C PRO A 32 -3.87 -7.99 -1.02
N TYR A 33 -4.18 -7.05 -1.92
CA TYR A 33 -3.29 -6.68 -3.02
C TYR A 33 -2.38 -5.50 -2.63
N PHE A 34 -1.11 -5.80 -2.36
CA PHE A 34 -0.07 -4.81 -2.12
C PHE A 34 1.28 -5.35 -2.60
N ALA A 35 2.23 -4.44 -2.81
CA ALA A 35 3.62 -4.78 -3.08
C ALA A 35 4.53 -3.75 -2.41
N VAL A 36 5.70 -4.21 -1.98
CA VAL A 36 6.78 -3.34 -1.55
C VAL A 36 7.69 -3.11 -2.75
N PRO A 37 7.89 -1.85 -3.19
CA PRO A 37 8.84 -1.56 -4.27
C PRO A 37 10.25 -2.02 -3.90
N ASP A 38 11.00 -2.47 -4.90
CA ASP A 38 12.41 -2.76 -4.75
C ASP A 38 13.26 -1.48 -4.70
N LYS A 39 14.59 -1.67 -4.66
CA LYS A 39 15.57 -0.58 -4.58
C LYS A 39 15.55 0.35 -5.80
N ASP A 40 15.08 -0.15 -6.94
CA ASP A 40 14.94 0.60 -8.19
C ASP A 40 13.54 1.23 -8.32
N GLY A 41 12.68 1.09 -7.30
CA GLY A 41 11.30 1.58 -7.30
C GLY A 41 10.34 0.72 -8.12
N LYS A 42 10.75 -0.48 -8.55
CA LYS A 42 9.88 -1.39 -9.32
C LYS A 42 9.05 -2.23 -8.37
N TYR A 43 7.82 -2.54 -8.78
CA TYR A 43 6.90 -3.36 -8.00
C TYR A 43 6.08 -4.25 -8.94
N GLN A 44 5.55 -5.35 -8.41
CA GLN A 44 4.65 -6.23 -9.16
C GLN A 44 3.54 -6.71 -8.24
N ILE A 45 2.29 -6.57 -8.67
CA ILE A 45 1.13 -7.15 -7.99
C ILE A 45 0.52 -8.20 -8.92
N LYS A 46 0.47 -9.46 -8.47
CA LYS A 46 -0.01 -10.60 -9.26
C LYS A 46 -1.43 -10.99 -8.85
N GLY A 47 -2.14 -11.64 -9.78
CA GLY A 47 -3.46 -12.23 -9.48
C GLY A 47 -4.58 -11.20 -9.27
N LEU A 48 -4.44 -10.01 -9.87
CA LEU A 48 -5.55 -9.05 -9.91
C LEU A 48 -6.62 -9.54 -10.89
N PRO A 49 -7.89 -9.66 -10.45
CA PRO A 49 -9.00 -9.89 -11.37
C PRO A 49 -9.15 -8.72 -12.35
N PRO A 50 -9.69 -8.95 -13.56
CA PRO A 50 -10.02 -7.86 -14.48
C PRO A 50 -10.97 -6.84 -13.83
N GLY A 51 -10.70 -5.56 -14.03
CA GLY A 51 -11.47 -4.50 -13.39
C GLY A 51 -10.77 -3.14 -13.40
N VAL A 52 -11.44 -2.15 -12.82
CA VAL A 52 -10.91 -0.79 -12.69
C VAL A 52 -10.49 -0.54 -11.26
N TYR A 53 -9.23 -0.15 -11.07
CA TYR A 53 -8.61 0.01 -9.75
C TYR A 53 -7.99 1.39 -9.60
N ASN A 54 -7.90 1.85 -8.35
CA ASN A 54 -7.05 2.98 -7.97
C ASN A 54 -5.83 2.44 -7.24
N ILE A 55 -4.66 2.51 -7.87
CA ILE A 55 -3.40 2.20 -7.20
C ILE A 55 -2.96 3.43 -6.42
N LYS A 56 -2.59 3.24 -5.15
CA LYS A 56 -2.05 4.28 -4.29
C LYS A 56 -0.64 3.90 -3.86
N MET A 57 0.30 4.83 -3.99
CA MET A 57 1.62 4.71 -3.39
C MET A 57 1.58 5.34 -1.99
N TRP A 58 2.03 4.62 -0.97
CA TRP A 58 2.07 5.14 0.41
C TRP A 58 3.51 5.26 0.90
N TYR A 59 3.80 6.37 1.57
CA TYR A 59 5.03 6.60 2.33
C TYR A 59 4.74 7.59 3.45
N LYS A 60 5.27 7.34 4.65
CA LYS A 60 4.96 8.03 5.94
C LYS A 60 4.85 9.56 5.91
N ARG A 61 5.47 10.24 4.95
CA ARG A 61 5.49 11.71 4.84
C ARG A 61 5.21 12.22 3.42
N ALA A 62 4.75 11.35 2.52
CA ALA A 62 4.48 11.72 1.14
C ALA A 62 2.98 11.87 0.91
N VAL A 63 2.61 12.87 0.10
CA VAL A 63 1.30 12.85 -0.55
C VAL A 63 1.25 11.59 -1.41
N SER A 64 0.24 10.76 -1.17
CA SER A 64 0.08 9.47 -1.83
C SER A 64 -0.63 9.66 -3.17
N PRO A 65 0.06 9.71 -4.34
CA PRO A 65 -0.61 9.81 -5.61
C PRO A 65 -1.50 8.58 -5.83
N ALA A 66 -2.73 8.84 -6.30
CA ALA A 66 -3.64 7.79 -6.73
C ALA A 66 -3.68 7.77 -8.26
N LYS A 67 -3.50 6.59 -8.86
CA LYS A 67 -3.59 6.40 -10.31
C LYS A 67 -4.67 5.39 -10.62
N ARG A 68 -5.60 5.79 -11.48
CA ARG A 68 -6.65 4.90 -11.97
C ARG A 68 -6.11 4.04 -13.10
N ILE A 69 -6.31 2.73 -13.01
CA ILE A 69 -5.93 1.77 -14.06
C ILE A 69 -7.08 0.82 -14.37
N THR A 70 -7.04 0.27 -15.57
CA THR A 70 -7.92 -0.83 -16.00
C THR A 70 -7.06 -2.06 -16.22
N VAL A 71 -7.36 -3.13 -15.50
CA VAL A 71 -6.71 -4.45 -15.66
C VAL A 71 -7.60 -5.31 -16.55
N GLU A 72 -7.01 -5.85 -17.60
CA GLU A 72 -7.67 -6.81 -18.50
C GLU A 72 -7.14 -8.23 -18.25
N ASN A 73 -7.93 -9.24 -18.59
CA ASN A 73 -7.56 -10.63 -18.33
C ASN A 73 -6.28 -11.02 -19.09
N GLY A 74 -5.28 -11.55 -18.37
CA GLY A 74 -4.02 -12.03 -18.94
C GLY A 74 -3.10 -10.94 -19.51
N LYS A 75 -3.42 -9.65 -19.35
CA LYS A 75 -2.55 -8.55 -19.81
C LYS A 75 -1.85 -7.87 -18.66
N GLU A 76 -0.57 -7.57 -18.85
CA GLU A 76 0.19 -6.70 -17.96
C GLU A 76 -0.28 -5.25 -18.12
N THR A 77 -0.46 -4.55 -17.00
CA THR A 77 -0.81 -3.13 -16.97
C THR A 77 0.24 -2.40 -16.18
N VAL A 78 0.85 -1.37 -16.78
CA VAL A 78 1.93 -0.59 -16.17
C VAL A 78 1.36 0.69 -15.57
N ALA A 79 1.66 0.94 -14.29
CA ALA A 79 1.37 2.19 -13.60
C ALA A 79 2.65 2.82 -13.04
N ASP A 80 3.10 3.88 -13.69
CA ASP A 80 4.27 4.67 -13.25
C ASP A 80 3.81 5.87 -12.40
N PHE A 81 4.58 6.18 -11.34
CA PHE A 81 4.30 7.22 -10.34
C PHE A 81 5.37 8.33 -10.29
N ARG A 82 6.15 8.51 -11.38
CA ARG A 82 7.10 9.63 -11.52
C ARG A 82 6.49 10.99 -11.26
#